data_AF-A0A221SLX5-F1
#
_entry.id   AF-A0A221SLX5-F1
#
_cell.length_a   1.000
_cell.length_b   1.000
_cell.length_c   1.000
_cell.angle_alpha   90.00
_cell.angle_beta   90.00
_cell.angle_gamma   90.00
#
_symmetry.space_group_name_H-M   'P 1'
#
loop_
_entity.id
_entity.type
_entity.pdbx_description
1 polymer ?
#
loop_
_entity_poly.entity_id
_entity_poly.type
_entity_poly.pdbx_seq_one_letter_code
_entity_poly.pdbx_strand_id
1 'polypeptide(L)' 'VGSSGCGKSTVIQLIQRFYDPLEGAVMIDGTDIRQLNIKWLRQHIGVVSQEPVLFATTIAENIRYGREG' A
#
# COMPACT_ATOMS: atom_id res chain seq x y z
N VAL A 1 -10.57 12.64 8.19
CA VAL A 1 -10.62 13.61 7.06
C VAL A 1 -9.72 14.78 7.42
N GLY A 2 -8.93 15.33 6.48
CA GLY A 2 -8.00 16.43 6.74
C GLY A 2 -7.55 17.10 5.44
N SER A 3 -7.05 18.34 5.52
CA SER A 3 -6.63 19.16 4.37
C SER A 3 -5.55 18.50 3.52
N SER A 4 -5.40 18.94 2.26
CA SER A 4 -4.24 18.54 1.45
C SER A 4 -2.94 18.87 2.19
N GLY A 5 -1.94 17.99 2.09
CA GLY A 5 -0.66 18.14 2.80
C GLY A 5 -0.64 17.64 4.25
N CYS A 6 -1.77 17.25 4.86
CA CYS A 6 -1.79 16.78 6.25
C CYS A 6 -1.22 15.35 6.47
N GLY A 7 -0.50 14.78 5.48
CA GLY A 7 0.19 13.49 5.63
C GLY A 7 -0.61 12.22 5.28
N LYS A 8 -1.85 12.32 4.77
CA LYS A 8 -2.69 11.14 4.45
C LYS A 8 -1.99 10.15 3.51
N SER A 9 -1.40 10.65 2.42
CA SER A 9 -0.69 9.82 1.45
C SER A 9 0.57 9.20 2.06
N THR A 10 1.24 9.91 2.96
CA THR A 10 2.40 9.40 3.70
C THR A 10 2.02 8.21 4.58
N VAL A 11 0.87 8.26 5.27
CA VAL A 11 0.37 7.12 6.07
C VAL A 11 0.17 5.88 5.19
N ILE A 12 -0.45 6.05 4.02
CA ILE A 12 -0.65 4.96 3.05
C ILE A 12 0.70 4.39 2.57
N GLN A 13 1.73 5.23 2.38
CA GLN A 13 3.06 4.79 1.97
C GLN A 13 3.82 4.05 3.09
N LEU A 14 3.66 4.47 4.34
CA LEU A 14 4.26 3.80 5.51
C LEU A 14 3.62 2.42 5.74
N ILE A 15 2.29 2.30 5.65
CA ILE A 15 1.58 1.02 5.80
C ILE A 15 2.01 0.02 4.71
N GLN A 16 2.19 0.48 3.47
CA GLN A 16 2.69 -0.36 2.36
C GLN A 16 4.20 -0.61 2.39
N ARG A 17 4.88 -0.05 3.40
CA ARG A 17 6.32 -0.12 3.59
C ARG A 17 7.09 0.31 2.33
N PHE A 18 6.61 1.38 1.69
CA PHE A 18 7.42 2.13 0.71
C PHE A 18 8.49 2.96 1.41
N TYR A 19 8.24 3.33 2.66
CA TYR A 19 9.19 3.92 3.58
C TYR A 19 9.04 3.27 4.96
N ASP A 20 10.13 3.23 5.73
CA ASP A 20 10.08 2.93 7.16
C ASP A 20 9.93 4.25 7.95
N PRO A 21 9.22 4.25 9.09
CA PRO A 21 9.12 5.45 9.92
C PRO A 21 10.49 5.79 10.53
N LEU A 22 10.83 7.07 10.59
CA LEU A 22 12.06 7.54 11.25
C LEU A 22 12.03 7.26 12.76
N GLU A 23 10.86 7.44 13.38
CA GLU A 23 10.62 7.18 14.79
C GLU A 23 9.30 6.42 14.98
N GLY A 24 9.23 5.60 16.03
CA GLY A 24 8.07 4.77 16.33
C GLY A 24 8.00 3.48 15.50
N ALA A 25 6.79 2.96 15.33
CA ALA A 25 6.52 1.71 14.61
C ALA A 25 5.13 1.73 13.96
N VAL A 26 4.99 0.99 12.86
CA VAL A 26 3.70 0.61 12.28
C VAL A 26 3.50 -0.86 12.58
N MET A 27 2.36 -1.21 13.17
CA MET A 27 2.10 -2.56 13.66
C MET A 27 0.82 -3.11 13.05
N ILE A 28 0.82 -4.41 12.74
CA ILE A 28 -0.37 -5.19 12.38
C ILE A 28 -0.44 -6.34 13.38
N ASP A 29 -1.56 -6.46 14.10
CA ASP A 29 -1.79 -7.48 15.12
C ASP A 29 -0.66 -7.59 16.16
N GLY A 30 -0.12 -6.43 16.57
CA GLY A 30 0.96 -6.37 17.55
C GLY A 30 2.34 -6.75 17.01
N THR A 31 2.48 -7.01 15.71
CA THR A 31 3.77 -7.26 15.04
C THR A 31 4.18 -6.03 14.23
N ASP A 32 5.41 -5.56 14.43
CA ASP A 32 5.98 -4.49 13.60
C ASP A 32 6.09 -4.96 12.16
N ILE A 33 5.54 -4.19 11.21
CA ILE A 33 5.55 -4.54 9.78
C ILE A 33 6.96 -4.68 9.21
N ARG A 34 7.98 -4.14 9.91
CA ARG A 34 9.38 -4.29 9.54
C ARG A 34 9.90 -5.72 9.67
N GLN A 35 9.26 -6.52 10.52
CA GLN A 35 9.58 -7.93 10.76
C GLN A 35 8.92 -8.87 9.73
N LEU A 36 7.94 -8.36 8.98
CA LEU A 36 7.19 -9.13 8.00
C LEU A 36 7.91 -9.16 6.65
N ASN A 37 7.75 -10.25 5.91
CA ASN A 37 8.16 -10.30 4.52
C ASN A 37 7.33 -9.29 3.70
N ILE A 38 8.00 -8.45 2.92
CA ILE A 38 7.35 -7.35 2.20
C ILE A 38 6.34 -7.82 1.13
N LYS A 39 6.61 -8.96 0.47
CA LYS A 39 5.69 -9.55 -0.52
C LYS A 39 4.45 -10.08 0.18
N TRP A 40 4.62 -10.81 1.27
CA TRP A 40 3.52 -11.32 2.10
C TRP A 40 2.66 -10.16 2.63
N LEU A 41 3.28 -9.12 3.20
CA LEU A 41 2.57 -7.94 3.71
C LEU A 41 1.69 -7.31 2.63
N ARG A 42 2.26 -7.06 1.44
CA ARG A 42 1.54 -6.39 0.35
C ARG A 42 0.45 -7.26 -0.29
N GLN A 43 0.56 -8.59 -0.21
CA GLN A 43 -0.51 -9.50 -0.65
C GLN A 43 -1.77 -9.41 0.23
N HIS A 44 -1.64 -8.90 1.46
CA HIS A 44 -2.76 -8.71 2.40
C HIS A 44 -3.33 -7.28 2.37
N ILE A 45 -2.84 -6.41 1.48
CA ILE A 45 -3.26 -5.00 1.38
C ILE A 45 -3.78 -4.71 -0.02
N GLY A 46 -5.05 -4.29 -0.11
CA GLY A 46 -5.62 -3.69 -1.32
C GLY A 46 -5.61 -2.16 -1.22
N VAL A 47 -5.21 -1.47 -2.30
CA VAL A 47 -5.17 0.00 -2.35
C VAL A 47 -5.96 0.51 -3.56
N VAL A 48 -6.80 1.51 -3.32
CA VAL A 48 -7.49 2.27 -4.37
C VAL A 48 -6.96 3.69 -4.35
N SER A 49 -6.20 4.06 -5.39
CA SER A 49 -5.57 5.37 -5.52
C SER A 49 -6.55 6.42 -6.05
N GLN A 50 -6.36 7.68 -5.65
CA GLN A 50 -7.14 8.82 -6.19
C GLN A 50 -6.93 8.98 -7.70
N GLU A 51 -5.68 8.80 -8.16
CA GLU A 51 -5.31 8.76 -9.58
C GLU A 51 -4.75 7.36 -9.88
N PRO A 52 -5.58 6.43 -10.37
CA PRO A 52 -5.14 5.07 -10.70
C PRO A 52 -4.28 5.07 -11.97
N VAL A 53 -3.20 4.29 -11.95
CA VAL A 53 -2.38 4.04 -13.14
C VAL A 53 -2.94 2.84 -13.88
N LEU A 54 -3.25 3.02 -15.17
CA LEU A 54 -3.68 1.94 -16.06
C LEU A 54 -2.52 1.56 -16.99
N PHE A 55 -2.33 0.25 -17.18
CA PHE A 55 -1.44 -0.27 -18.20
C PHE A 55 -2.09 -0.11 -19.59
N ALA A 56 -1.27 0.11 -20.62
CA ALA A 56 -1.69 0.23 -22.02
C ALA A 56 -2.11 -1.13 -22.60
N THR A 57 -3.19 -1.68 -22.04
CA THR A 57 -3.74 -3.01 -22.33
C THR A 57 -5.25 -2.98 -22.11
N THR A 58 -5.95 -4.12 -22.22
CA THR A 58 -7.42 -4.13 -22.06
C THR A 58 -7.85 -3.86 -20.60
N ILE A 59 -9.12 -3.50 -20.42
CA ILE A 59 -9.73 -3.34 -19.08
C ILE A 59 -9.66 -4.66 -18.30
N ALA A 60 -9.94 -5.78 -18.96
CA ALA A 60 -9.92 -7.10 -18.32
C ALA A 60 -8.54 -7.47 -17.80
N GLU A 61 -7.48 -7.13 -18.54
CA GLU A 61 -6.09 -7.36 -18.12
C GLU A 61 -5.67 -6.44 -16.97
N ASN A 62 -6.10 -5.17 -16.98
CA ASN A 62 -5.88 -4.26 -15.85
C ASN A 62 -6.55 -4.76 -14.55
N ILE A 63 -7.77 -5.30 -14.63
CA ILE A 63 -8.45 -5.88 -13.46
C ILE A 63 -7.74 -7.15 -12.98
N ARG A 64 -7.34 -8.03 -13.91
CA ARG A 64 -6.64 -9.28 -13.58
C ARG A 64 -5.28 -9.04 -12.92
N TYR A 65 -4.63 -7.92 -13.20
CA TYR A 65 -3.33 -7.58 -12.63
C TYR A 65 -3.28 -7.66 -11.09
N GLY A 66 -4.39 -7.40 -10.41
CA GLY A 66 -4.45 -7.44 -8.94
C GLY A 66 -4.30 -8.83 -8.31
N ARG A 67 -4.38 -9.91 -9.09
CA ARG A 67 -4.20 -11.28 -8.62
C ARG A 67 -3.66 -12.16 -9.74
N GLU A 68 -2.41 -12.58 -9.61
CA GLU A 68 -1.89 -13.69 -10.42
C GLU A 68 -2.70 -14.95 -10.04
N GLY A 69 -3.21 -15.64 -11.07
CA GLY A 69 -3.99 -16.87 -10.93
C GLY A 69 -3.17 -17.98 -10.29
#